data_AF-W5K693-F1
#
_entry.id   AF-W5K693-F1
#
_cell.length_a   1.000
_cell.length_b   1.000
_cell.length_c   1.000
_cell.angle_alpha   90.00
_cell.angle_beta   90.00
_cell.angle_gamma   90.00
#
_symmetry.space_group_name_H-M   'P 1'
#
loop_
_entity.id
_entity.type
_entity.pdbx_description
1 polymer ?
#
loop_
_entity_poly.entity_id
_entity_poly.type
_entity_poly.pdbx_seq_one_letter_code
_entity_poly.pdbx_strand_id
1 'polypeptide(L)'
;MHLSYSAIPLEVLRSTVRNSTVKKTHSCVELNAGLYIPQTSLSRPPWPELPVLDREEEQKQHRAVVQKVNALIENGEYGRLFAVVHFASRQWKVTNEDLILIENHIEAQCGDRIIMEKVLLVGGEDFTLIGKPLVSCDLVRVEATVIEKTESWPMVHMRFRKRHRFQRKRIIVQPQTVLRINSIEVSPGLI
;
A
#
# COMPACT_ATOMS: atom_id res chain seq x y z
N MET A 1 53.41 -26.50 0.80
CA MET A 1 52.40 -26.72 -0.27
C MET A 1 51.14 -26.00 0.18
N HIS A 2 50.93 -24.70 -0.08
CA HIS A 2 50.40 -24.13 -1.35
C HIS A 2 49.43 -25.13 -2.00
N LEU A 3 48.12 -24.87 -2.09
CA LEU A 3 47.49 -23.68 -2.66
C LEU A 3 46.15 -23.33 -2.00
N SER A 4 45.96 -22.02 -1.85
CA SER A 4 44.71 -21.29 -1.61
C SER A 4 43.75 -21.35 -2.79
N TYR A 5 42.44 -21.41 -2.54
CA TYR A 5 41.42 -20.98 -3.50
C TYR A 5 40.55 -19.90 -2.86
N SER A 6 40.74 -18.67 -3.35
CA SER A 6 40.00 -17.47 -3.00
C SER A 6 38.75 -17.32 -3.87
N ALA A 7 37.71 -16.77 -3.25
CA ALA A 7 36.45 -16.34 -3.85
C ALA A 7 36.66 -15.30 -4.97
N ILE A 8 35.79 -15.36 -5.98
CA ILE A 8 35.71 -14.37 -7.07
C ILE A 8 34.54 -13.43 -6.77
N PRO A 9 34.76 -12.12 -6.60
CA PRO A 9 33.71 -11.11 -6.61
C PRO A 9 33.51 -10.53 -8.03
N LEU A 10 32.27 -10.20 -8.36
CA LEU A 10 31.88 -9.44 -9.56
C LEU A 10 31.99 -7.94 -9.27
N GLU A 11 33.13 -7.33 -9.62
CA GLU A 11 33.26 -5.87 -9.79
C GLU A 11 32.88 -5.50 -11.24
N VAL A 12 31.91 -4.62 -11.43
CA VAL A 12 32.09 -3.17 -11.64
C VAL A 12 33.10 -2.86 -12.76
N LEU A 13 32.59 -2.70 -13.98
CA LEU A 13 33.26 -1.96 -15.04
C LEU A 13 32.60 -0.58 -15.17
N ARG A 14 33.04 0.37 -14.33
CA ARG A 14 33.01 1.80 -14.66
C ARG A 14 34.38 2.14 -15.20
N SER A 15 34.53 2.16 -16.52
CA SER A 15 35.74 2.64 -17.17
C SER A 15 35.80 4.17 -17.08
N THR A 16 36.78 4.63 -16.31
CA THR A 16 37.33 5.98 -16.36
C THR A 16 38.02 6.18 -17.71
N VAL A 17 37.51 7.09 -18.55
CA VAL A 17 38.24 7.62 -19.70
C VAL A 17 38.39 9.13 -19.55
N ARG A 18 39.58 9.49 -19.07
CA ARG A 18 40.44 10.65 -19.40
C ARG A 18 39.74 11.88 -19.99
N ASN A 19 39.75 12.95 -19.21
CA ASN A 19 39.60 14.33 -19.66
C ASN A 19 40.65 14.65 -20.73
N SER A 20 40.20 14.93 -21.96
CA SER A 20 40.95 15.75 -22.91
C SER A 20 40.19 17.06 -23.11
N THR A 21 40.90 18.14 -22.79
CA THR A 21 40.49 19.52 -23.00
C THR A 21 40.28 19.78 -24.49
N VAL A 22 39.03 19.96 -24.93
CA VAL A 22 38.73 20.60 -26.21
C VAL A 22 37.99 21.90 -25.93
N LYS A 23 38.67 22.99 -26.25
CA LYS A 23 38.21 24.37 -26.14
C LYS A 23 37.00 24.58 -27.04
N LYS A 24 36.03 25.35 -26.53
CA LYS A 24 34.88 25.92 -27.23
C LYS A 24 35.22 26.35 -28.67
N THR A 25 34.46 25.84 -29.62
CA THR A 25 34.14 26.54 -30.86
C THR A 25 32.63 26.46 -31.07
N HIS A 26 32.10 27.55 -31.60
CA HIS A 26 30.70 27.92 -31.64
C HIS A 26 29.83 26.98 -32.49
N SER A 27 28.52 27.09 -32.24
CA SER A 27 27.38 26.70 -33.09
C SER A 27 27.15 25.20 -33.31
N CYS A 28 26.21 24.65 -32.53
CA CYS A 28 25.19 23.75 -33.04
C CYS A 28 23.97 23.89 -32.12
N VAL A 29 23.08 24.83 -32.44
CA VAL A 29 21.74 24.85 -31.86
C VAL A 29 20.98 23.75 -32.59
N GLU A 30 20.65 22.68 -31.87
CA GLU A 30 20.00 21.50 -32.43
C GLU A 30 18.70 21.87 -33.15
N LEU A 31 18.68 21.55 -34.45
CA LEU A 31 17.53 21.63 -35.32
C LEU A 31 16.53 20.53 -34.96
N ASN A 32 15.58 20.80 -34.08
CA ASN A 32 14.29 20.11 -34.11
C ASN A 32 13.31 20.95 -34.93
N ALA A 33 13.57 21.01 -36.25
CA ALA A 33 12.60 21.51 -37.21
C ALA A 33 11.46 20.49 -37.30
N GLY A 34 10.35 20.80 -36.63
CA GLY A 34 9.17 19.96 -36.56
C GLY A 34 8.57 19.62 -37.93
N LEU A 35 8.14 18.38 -38.10
CA LEU A 35 7.14 18.02 -39.09
C LEU A 35 5.83 18.72 -38.70
N TYR A 36 5.51 19.84 -39.33
CA TYR A 36 4.22 20.49 -39.18
C TYR A 36 3.13 19.58 -39.79
N ILE A 37 2.34 18.95 -38.92
CA ILE A 37 1.18 18.14 -39.33
C ILE A 37 -0.06 19.05 -39.29
N PRO A 38 -0.82 19.20 -40.39
CA PRO A 38 -2.02 20.02 -40.39
C PRO A 38 -3.05 19.46 -39.40
N GLN A 39 -3.79 20.36 -38.73
CA GLN A 39 -4.82 19.93 -37.80
C GLN A 39 -5.95 19.20 -38.53
N THR A 40 -6.15 17.94 -38.18
CA THR A 40 -7.23 17.07 -38.66
C THR A 40 -7.86 16.33 -37.49
N SER A 41 -8.92 15.57 -37.72
CA SER A 41 -9.55 14.72 -36.70
C SER A 41 -8.60 13.69 -36.07
N LEU A 42 -7.46 13.38 -36.72
CA LEU A 42 -6.50 12.36 -36.28
C LEU A 42 -5.06 12.90 -36.13
N SER A 43 -4.82 14.19 -36.35
CA SER A 43 -3.47 14.78 -36.26
C SER A 43 -2.96 14.89 -34.83
N ARG A 44 -3.87 14.93 -33.86
CA ARG A 44 -3.58 14.95 -32.43
C ARG A 44 -4.43 13.89 -31.75
N PRO A 45 -3.93 13.28 -30.67
CA PRO A 45 -4.77 12.44 -29.86
C PRO A 45 -5.98 13.24 -29.36
N PRO A 46 -7.11 12.58 -29.08
CA PRO A 46 -8.33 13.25 -28.65
C PRO A 46 -8.22 13.88 -27.24
N TRP A 47 -7.17 13.57 -26.48
CA TRP A 47 -6.91 14.14 -25.16
C TRP A 47 -6.01 15.38 -25.21
N PRO A 48 -6.18 16.33 -24.27
CA PRO A 48 -5.36 17.54 -24.23
C PRO A 48 -3.89 17.24 -23.93
N GLU A 49 -2.99 18.01 -24.54
CA GLU A 49 -1.58 18.03 -24.17
C GLU A 49 -1.43 18.76 -22.82
N LEU A 50 -0.88 18.07 -21.82
CA LEU A 50 -0.63 18.65 -20.49
C LEU A 50 0.76 19.30 -20.45
N PRO A 51 0.92 20.43 -19.73
CA PRO A 51 2.23 21.06 -19.56
C PRO A 51 3.18 20.13 -18.78
N VAL A 52 4.48 20.21 -19.10
CA VAL A 52 5.51 19.51 -18.34
C VAL A 52 5.65 20.22 -16.99
N LEU A 53 5.51 19.48 -15.90
CA LEU A 53 5.68 19.98 -14.54
C LEU A 53 7.17 19.93 -14.14
N ASP A 54 7.66 21.02 -13.56
CA ASP A 54 9.03 21.10 -13.05
C ASP A 54 9.16 20.34 -11.72
N ARG A 55 10.09 19.38 -11.66
CA ARG A 55 10.27 18.48 -10.51
C ARG A 55 10.51 19.21 -9.19
N GLU A 56 11.22 20.34 -9.22
CA GLU A 56 11.53 21.13 -8.03
C GLU A 56 10.29 21.81 -7.45
N GLU A 57 9.40 22.32 -8.32
CA GLU A 57 8.15 22.94 -7.92
C GLU A 57 7.19 21.91 -7.32
N GLU A 58 7.08 20.72 -7.93
CA GLU A 58 6.30 19.60 -7.39
C GLU A 58 6.79 19.17 -6.00
N GLN A 59 8.11 19.03 -5.82
CA GLN A 59 8.68 18.67 -4.52
C GLN A 59 8.36 19.72 -3.45
N LYS A 60 8.42 21.01 -3.80
CA LYS A 60 8.05 22.11 -2.90
C LYS A 60 6.58 22.06 -2.53
N GLN A 61 5.69 21.81 -3.50
CA GLN A 61 4.25 21.67 -3.26
C GLN A 61 3.95 20.46 -2.37
N HIS A 62 4.52 19.29 -2.68
CA HIS A 62 4.36 18.08 -1.87
C HIS A 62 4.82 18.31 -0.43
N ARG A 63 6.00 18.93 -0.24
CA ARG A 63 6.51 19.25 1.11
C ARG A 63 5.56 20.17 1.87
N ALA A 64 5.02 21.19 1.21
CA ALA A 64 4.06 22.11 1.83
C ALA A 64 2.76 21.40 2.24
N VAL A 65 2.27 20.46 1.43
CA VAL A 65 1.08 19.65 1.77
C VAL A 65 1.37 18.74 2.96
N VAL A 66 2.51 18.02 2.97
CA VAL A 66 2.90 17.15 4.09
C VAL A 66 3.02 17.93 5.39
N GLN A 67 3.61 19.12 5.36
CA GLN A 67 3.72 20.00 6.53
C GLN A 67 2.34 20.42 7.07
N LYS A 68 1.38 20.74 6.19
CA LYS A 68 0.01 21.06 6.62
C LYS A 68 -0.67 19.86 7.27
N VAL A 69 -0.53 18.66 6.69
CA VAL A 69 -1.12 17.44 7.25
C VAL A 69 -0.49 17.10 8.61
N ASN A 70 0.83 17.23 8.76
CA ASN A 70 1.49 17.07 10.07
C ASN A 70 0.91 18.02 11.12
N ALA A 71 0.72 19.31 10.78
CA ALA A 71 0.12 20.28 11.70
C ALA A 71 -1.31 19.90 12.11
N LEU A 72 -2.13 19.39 11.18
CA LEU A 72 -3.49 18.90 11.51
C LEU A 72 -3.45 17.70 12.47
N ILE A 73 -2.51 16.77 12.26
CA ILE A 73 -2.32 15.60 13.13
C ILE A 73 -1.86 16.04 14.53
N GLU A 74 -0.89 16.96 14.61
CA GLU A 74 -0.39 17.52 15.87
C GLU A 74 -1.49 18.26 16.66
N ASN A 75 -2.35 19.00 15.96
CA ASN A 75 -3.47 19.72 16.57
C ASN A 75 -4.63 18.79 16.97
N GLY A 76 -4.67 17.55 16.48
CA GLY A 76 -5.77 16.62 16.73
C GLY A 76 -7.01 16.87 15.87
N GLU A 77 -6.91 17.66 14.80
CA GLU A 77 -8.03 18.08 13.94
C GLU A 77 -8.26 17.07 12.81
N TYR A 78 -8.56 15.82 13.16
CA TYR A 78 -8.73 14.73 12.16
C TYR A 78 -10.08 13.99 12.24
N GLY A 79 -10.94 14.37 13.17
CA GLY A 79 -12.27 13.79 13.33
C GLY A 79 -12.22 12.28 13.60
N ARG A 80 -13.22 11.55 13.09
CA ARG A 80 -13.27 10.08 13.19
C ARG A 80 -12.41 9.44 12.11
N LEU A 81 -11.35 8.74 12.53
CA LEU A 81 -10.47 8.00 11.61
C LEU A 81 -11.10 6.69 11.14
N PHE A 82 -10.72 6.28 9.92
CA PHE A 82 -10.92 4.94 9.40
C PHE A 82 -9.61 4.37 8.86
N ALA A 83 -9.46 3.05 8.88
CA ALA A 83 -8.30 2.37 8.35
C ALA A 83 -8.70 1.22 7.43
N VAL A 84 -7.81 0.86 6.51
CA VAL A 84 -7.88 -0.38 5.74
C VAL A 84 -6.77 -1.29 6.24
N VAL A 85 -7.16 -2.37 6.91
CA VAL A 85 -6.24 -3.34 7.51
C VAL A 85 -6.25 -4.63 6.72
N HIS A 86 -5.08 -5.24 6.53
CA HIS A 86 -4.96 -6.56 5.94
C HIS A 86 -4.78 -7.60 7.05
N PHE A 87 -5.86 -8.30 7.36
CA PHE A 87 -5.92 -9.30 8.42
C PHE A 87 -6.56 -10.59 7.91
N ALA A 88 -6.01 -11.74 8.32
CA ALA A 88 -6.50 -13.05 7.89
C ALA A 88 -6.65 -13.20 6.35
N SER A 89 -5.65 -12.72 5.59
CA SER A 89 -5.61 -12.76 4.11
C SER A 89 -6.74 -11.99 3.41
N ARG A 90 -7.40 -11.08 4.12
CA ARG A 90 -8.47 -10.21 3.59
C ARG A 90 -8.22 -8.78 4.02
N GLN A 91 -8.71 -7.83 3.23
CA GLN A 91 -8.69 -6.41 3.57
C GLN A 91 -10.02 -6.03 4.22
N TRP A 92 -9.95 -5.28 5.31
CA TRP A 92 -11.11 -4.82 6.07
C TRP A 92 -11.06 -3.30 6.17
N LYS A 93 -12.15 -2.64 5.79
CA LYS A 93 -12.38 -1.24 6.13
C LYS A 93 -12.93 -1.20 7.55
N VAL A 94 -12.22 -0.54 8.45
CA VAL A 94 -12.54 -0.48 9.87
C VAL A 94 -12.55 0.94 10.38
N THR A 95 -13.41 1.21 11.35
CA THR A 95 -13.44 2.43 12.16
C THR A 95 -13.41 2.05 13.65
N ASN A 96 -13.23 3.04 14.52
CA ASN A 96 -13.29 2.81 15.97
C ASN A 96 -14.65 2.23 16.36
N GLU A 97 -14.63 1.25 17.27
CA GLU A 97 -15.78 0.51 17.81
C GLU A 97 -16.50 -0.44 16.84
N ASP A 98 -15.93 -0.69 15.66
CA ASP A 98 -16.49 -1.65 14.71
C ASP A 98 -16.21 -3.10 15.12
N LEU A 99 -17.13 -3.98 14.74
CA LEU A 99 -17.01 -5.43 14.88
C LEU A 99 -16.64 -6.07 13.54
N ILE A 100 -15.61 -6.91 13.55
CA ILE A 100 -15.21 -7.71 12.40
C ILE A 100 -15.28 -9.20 12.74
N LEU A 101 -15.86 -9.98 11.83
CA LEU A 101 -15.94 -11.43 11.96
C LEU A 101 -14.87 -12.08 11.06
N ILE A 102 -14.04 -12.92 11.66
CA ILE A 102 -12.94 -13.59 10.99
C ILE A 102 -13.19 -15.10 11.01
N GLU A 103 -13.16 -15.71 9.83
CA GLU A 103 -13.37 -17.15 9.62
C GLU A 103 -12.09 -17.97 9.88
N ASN A 104 -11.33 -17.63 10.91
CA ASN A 104 -10.11 -18.33 11.31
C ASN A 104 -10.04 -18.45 12.83
N HIS A 105 -9.30 -19.45 13.30
CA HIS A 105 -8.91 -19.56 14.71
C HIS A 105 -7.72 -18.63 14.99
N ILE A 106 -7.85 -17.78 16.01
CA ILE A 106 -6.78 -16.92 16.51
C ILE A 106 -6.30 -17.48 17.85
N GLU A 107 -4.99 -17.56 18.07
CA GLU A 107 -4.38 -18.12 19.29
C GLU A 107 -4.50 -17.22 20.55
N ALA A 108 -5.14 -16.05 20.44
CA ALA A 108 -5.40 -15.14 21.56
C ALA A 108 -6.68 -15.51 22.32
N GLN A 109 -6.74 -15.28 23.63
CA GLN A 109 -7.93 -15.54 24.45
C GLN A 109 -9.00 -14.45 24.28
N CYS A 110 -10.24 -14.74 24.67
CA CYS A 110 -11.29 -13.73 24.72
C CYS A 110 -10.91 -12.66 25.76
N GLY A 111 -10.96 -11.38 25.36
CA GLY A 111 -10.53 -10.23 26.15
C GLY A 111 -9.11 -9.74 25.82
N ASP A 112 -8.31 -10.53 25.10
CA ASP A 112 -6.94 -10.12 24.76
C ASP A 112 -6.94 -8.98 23.73
N ARG A 113 -5.95 -8.09 23.87
CA ARG A 113 -5.69 -6.99 22.94
C ARG A 113 -4.67 -7.41 21.90
N ILE A 114 -4.98 -7.17 20.64
CA ILE A 114 -4.16 -7.47 19.48
C ILE A 114 -3.89 -6.16 18.74
N ILE A 115 -2.62 -5.94 18.36
CA ILE A 115 -2.24 -4.82 17.49
C ILE A 115 -2.20 -5.33 16.05
N MET A 116 -2.89 -4.63 15.15
CA MET A 116 -2.87 -4.96 13.73
C MET A 116 -1.72 -4.22 13.04
N GLU A 117 -0.63 -4.93 12.73
CA GLU A 117 0.57 -4.35 12.11
C GLU A 117 0.35 -3.95 10.64
N LYS A 118 -0.45 -4.73 9.90
CA LYS A 118 -0.60 -4.57 8.45
C LYS A 118 -1.71 -3.58 8.12
N VAL A 119 -1.40 -2.30 8.21
CA VAL A 119 -2.27 -1.20 7.78
C VAL A 119 -1.86 -0.70 6.40
N LEU A 120 -2.82 -0.59 5.48
CA LEU A 120 -2.58 -0.16 4.09
C LEU A 120 -2.89 1.31 3.90
N LEU A 121 -3.94 1.78 4.57
CA LEU A 121 -4.47 3.13 4.41
C LEU A 121 -5.08 3.58 5.73
N VAL A 122 -4.91 4.87 6.06
CA VAL A 122 -5.66 5.57 7.11
C VAL A 122 -6.25 6.83 6.52
N GLY A 123 -7.50 7.13 6.85
CA GLY A 123 -8.16 8.37 6.42
C GLY A 123 -8.82 9.07 7.59
N GLY A 124 -8.67 10.39 7.62
CA GLY A 124 -9.49 11.30 8.41
C GLY A 124 -10.51 12.01 7.52
N GLU A 125 -11.09 13.10 8.04
CA GLU A 125 -12.04 13.93 7.30
C GLU A 125 -11.38 14.66 6.11
N ASP A 126 -10.24 15.29 6.36
CA ASP A 126 -9.57 16.17 5.38
C ASP A 126 -8.34 15.58 4.70
N PHE A 127 -7.82 14.45 5.20
CA PHE A 127 -6.61 13.83 4.67
C PHE A 127 -6.66 12.30 4.66
N THR A 128 -5.84 11.72 3.79
CA THR A 128 -5.65 10.27 3.71
C THR A 128 -4.18 9.93 3.57
N LEU A 129 -3.71 8.99 4.39
CA LEU A 129 -2.38 8.42 4.36
C LEU A 129 -2.45 7.06 3.67
N ILE A 130 -1.73 6.92 2.55
CA ILE A 130 -1.72 5.70 1.74
C ILE A 130 -0.32 5.09 1.77
N GLY A 131 -0.24 3.83 2.17
CA GLY A 131 1.00 3.06 2.23
C GLY A 131 1.54 2.65 0.85
N LYS A 132 2.80 2.25 0.81
CA LYS A 132 3.46 1.70 -0.40
C LYS A 132 4.23 0.42 -0.07
N PRO A 133 3.57 -0.75 0.04
CA PRO A 133 2.11 -0.98 0.08
C PRO A 133 1.50 -0.82 1.50
N LEU A 134 2.32 -0.86 2.54
CA LEU A 134 1.90 -0.70 3.94
C LEU A 134 2.30 0.69 4.44
N VAL A 135 1.57 1.17 5.44
CA VAL A 135 1.94 2.34 6.25
C VAL A 135 2.98 1.90 7.29
N SER A 136 3.89 2.79 7.68
CA SER A 136 4.89 2.49 8.71
C SER A 136 4.23 2.22 10.07
N CYS A 137 4.75 1.21 10.79
CA CYS A 137 4.21 0.79 12.09
C CYS A 137 4.31 1.88 13.16
N ASP A 138 5.28 2.79 13.04
CA ASP A 138 5.48 3.89 13.99
C ASP A 138 4.42 5.01 13.82
N LEU A 139 3.86 5.11 12.61
CA LEU A 139 2.93 6.17 12.25
C LEU A 139 1.49 5.84 12.65
N VAL A 140 1.10 4.56 12.59
CA VAL A 140 -0.28 4.14 12.83
C VAL A 140 -0.33 2.94 13.75
N ARG A 141 -1.17 3.05 14.78
CA ARG A 141 -1.47 1.95 15.70
C ARG A 141 -2.96 1.64 15.66
N VAL A 142 -3.29 0.41 15.27
CA VAL A 142 -4.67 -0.10 15.30
C VAL A 142 -4.76 -1.19 16.35
N GLU A 143 -5.53 -0.93 17.41
CA GLU A 143 -5.78 -1.90 18.48
C GLU A 143 -7.15 -2.55 18.31
N ALA A 144 -7.20 -3.87 18.52
CA ALA A 144 -8.43 -4.64 18.53
C ALA A 144 -8.49 -5.57 19.74
N THR A 145 -9.69 -5.92 20.17
CA THR A 145 -9.95 -6.89 21.23
C THR A 145 -10.68 -8.10 20.69
N VAL A 146 -10.33 -9.28 21.17
CA VAL A 146 -11.11 -10.50 20.92
C VAL A 146 -12.33 -10.48 21.82
N ILE A 147 -13.54 -10.44 21.25
CA ILE A 147 -14.76 -10.50 22.07
C ILE A 147 -15.12 -11.96 22.32
N GLU A 148 -15.33 -12.70 21.24
CA GLU A 148 -15.85 -14.07 21.31
C GLU A 148 -15.26 -14.94 20.22
N LYS A 149 -15.26 -16.24 20.51
CA LYS A 149 -14.95 -17.30 19.57
C LYS A 149 -16.19 -18.17 19.43
N THR A 150 -16.72 -18.23 18.23
CA THR A 150 -17.97 -18.91 17.90
C THR A 150 -17.74 -19.90 16.78
N GLU A 151 -18.74 -20.72 16.51
CA GLU A 151 -18.77 -21.60 15.34
C GLU A 151 -19.76 -21.05 14.32
N SER A 152 -19.45 -21.20 13.04
CA SER A 152 -20.35 -20.81 11.97
C SER A 152 -21.64 -21.62 12.02
N TRP A 153 -22.69 -21.09 11.41
CA TRP A 153 -23.86 -21.92 11.12
C TRP A 153 -23.45 -23.15 10.28
N PRO A 154 -24.08 -24.32 10.49
CA PRO A 154 -23.69 -25.56 9.83
C PRO A 154 -24.00 -25.50 8.33
N MET A 155 -22.96 -25.40 7.51
CA MET A 155 -23.06 -25.36 6.07
C MET A 155 -23.14 -26.79 5.50
N VAL A 156 -24.20 -27.08 4.75
CA VAL A 156 -24.40 -28.39 4.11
C VAL A 156 -23.72 -28.41 2.75
N HIS A 157 -22.66 -29.20 2.62
CA HIS A 157 -21.97 -29.47 1.36
C HIS A 157 -22.42 -30.81 0.77
N MET A 158 -23.30 -30.76 -0.22
CA MET A 158 -23.86 -31.95 -0.87
C MET A 158 -23.30 -32.11 -2.29
N ARG A 159 -22.73 -33.28 -2.59
CA ARG A 159 -22.26 -33.66 -3.92
C ARG A 159 -23.12 -34.80 -4.46
N PHE A 160 -23.66 -34.62 -5.65
CA PHE A 160 -24.52 -35.59 -6.32
C PHE A 160 -24.08 -35.78 -7.77
N ARG A 161 -24.00 -37.03 -8.25
CA ARG A 161 -23.84 -37.35 -9.68
C ARG A 161 -24.99 -38.24 -10.14
N LYS A 162 -25.77 -37.74 -11.11
CA LYS A 162 -26.94 -38.42 -11.68
C LYS A 162 -26.53 -39.77 -12.30
N ARG A 163 -27.34 -40.82 -12.08
CA ARG A 163 -27.14 -42.19 -12.62
C ARG A 163 -25.81 -42.89 -12.25
N HIS A 164 -25.00 -42.30 -11.38
CA HIS A 164 -23.73 -42.90 -10.91
C HIS A 164 -23.80 -43.41 -9.46
N ARG A 165 -25.01 -43.48 -8.86
CA ARG A 165 -25.24 -43.83 -7.44
C ARG A 165 -24.29 -43.08 -6.48
N PHE A 166 -23.92 -41.85 -6.84
CA PHE A 166 -22.98 -41.05 -6.09
C PHE A 166 -23.72 -39.88 -5.45
N GLN A 167 -23.90 -39.96 -4.13
CA GLN A 167 -24.48 -38.93 -3.30
C GLN A 167 -23.69 -38.87 -1.99
N ARG A 168 -23.06 -37.74 -1.70
CA ARG A 168 -22.27 -37.52 -0.48
C ARG A 168 -22.72 -36.20 0.16
N LYS A 169 -23.06 -36.23 1.44
CA LYS A 169 -23.40 -35.05 2.25
C LYS A 169 -22.33 -34.87 3.32
N ARG A 170 -21.75 -33.69 3.42
CA ARG A 170 -20.84 -33.28 4.48
C ARG A 170 -21.43 -32.03 5.14
N ILE A 171 -21.47 -31.98 6.46
CA ILE A 171 -21.79 -30.76 7.20
C ILE A 171 -20.44 -30.15 7.60
N ILE A 172 -20.26 -28.87 7.30
CA ILE A 172 -19.04 -28.12 7.56
C ILE A 172 -19.41 -27.01 8.53
N VAL A 173 -18.70 -26.95 9.65
CA VAL A 173 -18.80 -25.90 10.66
C VAL A 173 -17.40 -25.30 10.75
N GLN A 174 -17.29 -23.98 10.60
CA GLN A 174 -16.03 -23.27 10.60
C GLN A 174 -15.87 -22.51 11.92
N PRO A 175 -14.70 -22.52 12.56
CA PRO A 175 -14.45 -21.65 13.70
C PRO A 175 -14.43 -20.19 13.24
N GLN A 176 -15.07 -19.33 14.02
CA GLN A 176 -15.17 -17.90 13.80
C GLN A 176 -14.67 -17.16 15.04
N THR A 177 -14.03 -16.02 14.81
CA THR A 177 -13.59 -15.13 15.89
C THR A 177 -14.13 -13.73 15.60
N VAL A 178 -14.75 -13.10 16.61
CA VAL A 178 -15.23 -11.73 16.51
C VAL A 178 -14.23 -10.82 17.20
N LEU A 179 -13.70 -9.86 16.44
CA LEU A 179 -12.84 -8.81 16.97
C LEU A 179 -13.60 -7.48 17.00
N ARG A 180 -13.32 -6.66 18.01
CA ARG A 180 -13.73 -5.26 18.08
C ARG A 180 -12.53 -4.37 17.91
N ILE A 181 -12.65 -3.36 17.07
CA ILE A 181 -11.62 -2.33 16.93
C ILE A 181 -11.79 -1.33 18.07
N ASN A 182 -10.75 -1.17 18.89
CA ASN A 182 -10.79 -0.25 20.02
C ASN A 182 -10.46 1.17 19.56
N SER A 183 -9.23 1.36 19.07
CA SER A 183 -8.72 2.66 18.64
C SER A 183 -7.85 2.54 17.41
N ILE A 184 -7.89 3.60 16.60
CA ILE A 184 -6.99 3.88 15.49
C ILE A 184 -6.28 5.17 15.88
N GLU A 185 -4.99 5.08 16.15
CA GLU A 185 -4.14 6.20 16.57
C GLU A 185 -3.11 6.50 15.48
N VAL A 186 -2.85 7.80 15.27
CA VAL A 186 -1.87 8.29 14.30
C VAL A 186 -0.85 9.16 15.03
N SER A 187 0.43 8.85 14.87
CA SER A 187 1.53 9.62 15.44
C SER A 187 1.95 10.75 14.49
N PRO A 188 2.30 11.95 14.99
CA PRO A 188 2.92 12.99 14.16
C PRO A 188 4.35 12.57 13.81
N GLY A 189 4.68 12.52 12.52
CA GLY A 189 5.97 12.01 12.06
C GLY A 189 6.07 11.74 10.57
N LEU A 190 5.34 12.50 9.73
CA LEU A 190 5.51 12.38 8.27
C LEU A 190 6.82 13.10 7.88
N ILE A 191 7.84 12.33 7.49
CA ILE A 191 9.12 12.83 6.95
C ILE A 191 9.06 12.87 5.43
#